data_AF-A0A7W3PAD2-F1
#
_entry.id   AF-A0A7W3PAD2-F1
#
_cell.length_a   1.000
_cell.length_b   1.000
_cell.length_c   1.000
_cell.angle_alpha   90.00
_cell.angle_beta   90.00
_cell.angle_gamma   90.00
#
_symmetry.space_group_name_H-M   'P 1'
#
loop_
_entity.id
_entity.type
_entity.pdbx_description
1 polymer ?
#
loop_
_entity_poly.entity_id
_entity_poly.type
_entity_poly.pdbx_seq_one_letter_code
_entity_poly.pdbx_strand_id
1 'polypeptide(L)'
;MTVLLRAAAAVAVLALVAPAAPASAGSSPRLDGHWVVKTKITYDKNSPSSVGSVAKKRWSFTAQCDAPAACATTLVRPRNTGHPKTVTTVLHPDGSQYSGTEVYKSACFLYSGGIVEKAYTITEKTTINVTKTDANNAATAFGGKLVLLFAPTTAGKNHNCHADKIVLKLHST
;
A
#
# COMPACT_ATOMS: atom_id res chain seq x y z
N MET A 1 -14.63 71.17 39.81
CA MET A 1 -13.25 70.82 39.40
C MET A 1 -12.84 69.61 40.22
N THR A 2 -12.94 68.41 39.63
CA THR A 2 -11.82 67.45 39.33
C THR A 2 -11.34 66.71 40.60
N VAL A 3 -11.22 65.37 40.72
CA VAL A 3 -11.18 64.20 39.82
C VAL A 3 -11.69 62.97 40.61
N LEU A 4 -12.50 62.10 40.00
CA LEU A 4 -12.78 60.74 40.50
C LEU A 4 -11.68 59.79 39.97
N LEU A 5 -10.81 59.26 40.84
CA LEU A 5 -9.87 58.19 40.48
C LEU A 5 -10.63 56.86 40.38
N ARG A 6 -10.72 56.30 39.17
CA ARG A 6 -11.17 54.91 38.95
C ARG A 6 -9.96 53.98 39.03
N ALA A 7 -9.96 53.08 40.00
CA ALA A 7 -9.04 51.95 40.06
C ALA A 7 -9.45 50.92 38.99
N ALA A 8 -8.58 50.69 38.00
CA ALA A 8 -8.72 49.60 37.04
C ALA A 8 -7.82 48.44 37.49
N ALA A 9 -8.42 47.36 37.99
CA ALA A 9 -7.72 46.11 38.26
C ALA A 9 -7.53 45.37 36.94
N ALA A 10 -6.28 45.23 36.49
CA ALA A 10 -5.92 44.43 35.34
C ALA A 10 -5.89 42.94 35.74
N VAL A 11 -6.80 42.15 35.19
CA VAL A 11 -6.78 40.68 35.32
C VAL A 11 -5.81 40.14 34.27
N ALA A 12 -4.64 39.68 34.70
CA ALA A 12 -3.67 39.01 33.85
C ALA A 12 -4.14 37.56 33.59
N VAL A 13 -4.53 37.27 32.35
CA VAL A 13 -4.82 35.90 31.90
C VAL A 13 -3.49 35.21 31.59
N LEU A 14 -3.04 34.34 32.50
CA LEU A 14 -1.94 33.41 32.23
C LEU A 14 -2.43 32.34 31.25
N ALA A 15 -2.03 32.45 29.98
CA ALA A 15 -2.16 31.37 29.02
C ALA A 15 -1.20 30.25 29.41
N LEU A 16 -1.73 29.15 29.97
CA LEU A 16 -0.98 27.91 30.14
C LEU A 16 -0.61 27.37 28.77
N VAL A 17 0.65 27.54 28.37
CA VAL A 17 1.25 26.82 27.25
C VAL A 17 1.43 25.38 27.74
N ALA A 18 0.47 24.51 27.42
CA ALA A 18 0.64 23.08 27.64
C ALA A 18 1.84 22.59 26.81
N PRO A 19 2.78 21.85 27.40
CA PRO A 19 3.85 21.23 26.62
C PRO A 19 3.21 20.26 25.61
N ALA A 20 3.54 20.43 24.33
CA ALA A 20 3.14 19.50 23.30
C ALA A 20 3.61 18.10 23.71
N ALA A 21 2.66 17.21 23.99
CA ALA A 21 2.97 15.83 24.31
C ALA A 21 3.85 15.27 23.18
N PRO A 22 4.93 14.53 23.50
CA PRO A 22 5.71 13.85 22.49
C PRO A 22 4.73 13.02 21.65
N ALA A 23 4.74 13.22 20.34
CA ALA A 23 3.96 12.39 19.42
C ALA A 23 4.35 10.94 19.73
N SER A 24 3.43 10.21 20.39
CA SER A 24 3.64 8.79 20.63
C SER A 24 4.02 8.20 19.28
N ALA A 25 5.14 7.47 19.23
CA ALA A 25 5.47 6.65 18.08
C ALA A 25 4.28 5.72 17.87
N GLY A 26 3.35 6.17 17.02
CA GLY A 26 2.04 5.57 16.91
C GLY A 26 2.25 4.14 16.48
N SER A 27 1.75 3.19 17.27
CA SER A 27 1.74 1.80 16.86
C SER A 27 1.14 1.73 15.45
N SER A 28 1.85 1.07 14.53
CA SER A 28 1.34 0.87 13.17
C SER A 28 -0.08 0.33 13.21
N PRO A 29 -1.02 0.92 12.45
CA PRO A 29 -2.40 0.50 12.53
C PRO A 29 -2.59 -0.94 12.06
N ARG A 30 -3.39 -1.73 12.77
CA ARG A 30 -3.70 -3.12 12.41
C ARG A 30 -4.36 -3.19 11.04
N LEU A 31 -3.70 -3.83 10.07
CA LEU A 31 -4.22 -4.06 8.72
C LEU A 31 -4.71 -5.50 8.59
N ASP A 32 -6.02 -5.71 8.53
CA ASP A 32 -6.62 -7.05 8.54
C ASP A 32 -7.93 -7.08 7.76
N GLY A 33 -8.39 -8.28 7.39
CA GLY A 33 -9.67 -8.53 6.75
C GLY A 33 -9.66 -8.42 5.23
N HIS A 34 -10.85 -8.32 4.64
CA HIS A 34 -11.05 -8.33 3.19
C HIS A 34 -11.34 -6.94 2.64
N TRP A 35 -10.58 -6.53 1.64
CA TRP A 35 -10.63 -5.18 1.09
C TRP A 35 -10.88 -5.21 -0.40
N VAL A 36 -11.74 -4.32 -0.90
CA VAL A 36 -11.79 -4.04 -2.33
C VAL A 36 -10.73 -2.99 -2.62
N VAL A 37 -9.76 -3.34 -3.46
CA VAL A 37 -8.62 -2.51 -3.80
C VAL A 37 -8.73 -2.08 -5.25
N LYS A 38 -8.79 -0.77 -5.46
CA LYS A 38 -8.66 -0.15 -6.78
C LYS A 38 -7.18 -0.04 -7.13
N THR A 39 -6.80 -0.63 -8.24
CA THR A 39 -5.45 -0.57 -8.80
C THR A 39 -5.48 0.24 -10.10
N LYS A 40 -4.69 1.32 -10.18
CA LYS A 40 -4.52 2.12 -11.41
C LYS A 40 -3.10 1.96 -11.93
N ILE A 41 -2.92 1.56 -13.19
CA ILE A 41 -1.59 1.56 -13.82
C ILE A 41 -1.13 3.01 -13.99
N THR A 42 0.01 3.33 -13.41
CA THR A 42 0.63 4.67 -13.46
C THR A 42 1.90 4.71 -14.30
N TYR A 43 2.50 3.55 -14.55
CA TYR A 43 3.64 3.39 -15.41
C TYR A 43 3.64 1.96 -15.96
N ASP A 44 3.95 1.82 -17.24
CA ASP A 44 4.16 0.56 -17.93
C ASP A 44 5.20 0.84 -19.02
N LYS A 45 6.33 0.13 -18.98
CA LYS A 45 7.45 0.39 -19.90
C LYS A 45 7.12 -0.10 -21.31
N ASN A 46 6.58 -1.31 -21.42
CA ASN A 46 6.42 -1.98 -22.70
C ASN A 46 5.01 -1.80 -23.29
N SER A 47 4.01 -1.45 -22.47
CA SER A 47 2.65 -1.16 -22.92
C SER A 47 2.16 0.21 -22.43
N PRO A 48 2.73 1.35 -22.88
CA PRO A 48 2.35 2.68 -22.40
C PRO A 48 0.87 3.01 -22.55
N SER A 49 0.17 2.43 -23.53
CA SER A 49 -1.28 2.57 -23.72
C SER A 49 -2.12 1.97 -22.59
N SER A 50 -1.54 1.10 -21.76
CA SER A 50 -2.18 0.53 -20.57
C SER A 50 -2.22 1.53 -19.40
N VAL A 51 -1.38 2.57 -19.41
CA VAL A 51 -1.32 3.59 -18.35
C VAL A 51 -2.66 4.30 -18.25
N GLY A 52 -3.15 4.42 -17.01
CA GLY A 52 -4.49 4.93 -16.72
C GLY A 52 -5.53 3.84 -16.49
N SER A 53 -5.29 2.61 -16.97
CA SER A 53 -6.20 1.47 -16.77
C SER A 53 -6.45 1.22 -15.30
N VAL A 54 -7.71 0.91 -14.97
CA VAL A 54 -8.18 0.69 -13.60
C VAL A 54 -8.78 -0.72 -13.49
N ALA A 55 -8.41 -1.41 -12.43
CA ALA A 55 -9.09 -2.63 -12.00
C ALA A 55 -9.51 -2.50 -10.53
N LYS A 56 -10.54 -3.24 -10.12
CA LYS A 56 -10.93 -3.41 -8.71
C LYS A 56 -10.87 -4.88 -8.36
N LYS A 57 -10.25 -5.22 -7.24
CA LYS A 57 -10.11 -6.61 -6.80
C LYS A 57 -10.25 -6.76 -5.31
N ARG A 58 -10.79 -7.89 -4.87
CA ARG A 58 -10.83 -8.25 -3.46
C ARG A 58 -9.47 -8.83 -3.04
N TRP A 59 -8.84 -8.21 -2.05
CA TRP A 59 -7.60 -8.65 -1.42
C TRP A 59 -7.91 -9.12 0.01
N SER A 60 -7.09 -10.01 0.54
CA SER A 60 -7.17 -10.48 1.92
C SER A 60 -5.91 -10.06 2.66
N PHE A 61 -6.08 -9.51 3.84
CA PHE A 61 -5.03 -9.22 4.79
C PHE A 61 -5.28 -10.07 6.03
N THR A 62 -4.25 -10.70 6.56
CA THR A 62 -4.31 -11.49 7.78
C THR A 62 -3.19 -11.04 8.70
N ALA A 63 -3.52 -10.27 9.73
CA ALA A 63 -2.57 -9.86 10.75
C ALA A 63 -2.06 -11.10 11.51
N GLN A 64 -0.74 -11.20 11.74
CA GLN A 64 -0.12 -12.33 12.44
C GLN A 64 -0.08 -12.16 13.96
N CYS A 65 -0.80 -11.18 14.48
CA CYS A 65 -0.90 -10.86 15.89
C CYS A 65 -2.34 -10.58 16.26
N ASP A 66 -2.60 -10.69 17.56
CA ASP A 66 -3.83 -10.22 18.16
C ASP A 66 -3.84 -8.68 18.19
N ALA A 67 -5.04 -8.11 18.07
CA ALA A 67 -5.23 -6.67 18.19
C ALA A 67 -4.77 -6.17 19.58
N PRO A 68 -4.32 -4.90 19.72
CA PRO A 68 -4.31 -3.82 18.73
C PRO A 68 -2.92 -3.54 18.13
N ALA A 69 -1.98 -4.49 18.25
CA ALA A 69 -0.59 -4.24 17.91
C ALA A 69 -0.32 -4.20 16.40
N ALA A 70 0.65 -3.37 16.02
CA ALA A 70 1.35 -3.46 14.77
C ALA A 70 2.03 -4.82 14.63
N CYS A 71 1.80 -5.54 13.53
CA CYS A 71 2.54 -6.76 13.24
C CYS A 71 2.62 -7.05 11.75
N ALA A 72 3.47 -8.02 11.42
CA ALA A 72 3.51 -8.59 10.09
C ALA A 72 2.11 -9.04 9.66
N THR A 73 1.78 -8.77 8.40
CA THR A 73 0.46 -9.03 7.82
C THR A 73 0.64 -9.83 6.54
N THR A 74 -0.01 -10.98 6.46
CA THR A 74 -0.05 -11.77 5.23
C THR A 74 -1.06 -11.14 4.28
N LEU A 75 -0.59 -10.65 3.14
CA LEU A 75 -1.41 -10.23 2.02
C LEU A 75 -1.61 -11.40 1.06
N VAL A 76 -2.86 -11.70 0.71
CA VAL A 76 -3.21 -12.54 -0.44
C VAL A 76 -3.99 -11.69 -1.44
N ARG A 77 -3.45 -11.54 -2.65
CA ARG A 77 -4.11 -10.79 -3.72
C ARG A 77 -4.26 -11.61 -5.01
N PRO A 78 -5.38 -11.46 -5.73
CA PRO A 78 -5.58 -12.09 -7.03
C PRO A 78 -4.81 -11.39 -8.16
N ARG A 79 -4.31 -12.18 -9.12
CA ARG A 79 -3.66 -11.69 -10.35
C ARG A 79 -4.63 -11.67 -11.52
N ASN A 80 -4.35 -10.79 -12.50
CA ASN A 80 -5.18 -10.68 -13.72
C ASN A 80 -4.85 -11.78 -14.72
N THR A 81 -3.67 -12.39 -14.60
CA THR A 81 -3.05 -13.16 -15.67
C THR A 81 -2.31 -14.37 -15.11
N GLY A 82 -2.60 -15.54 -15.68
CA GLY A 82 -1.81 -16.75 -15.57
C GLY A 82 -1.57 -17.30 -14.16
N HIS A 83 -0.63 -18.23 -14.09
CA HIS A 83 -0.17 -18.84 -12.85
C HIS A 83 0.94 -17.98 -12.17
N PRO A 84 0.97 -17.90 -10.83
CA PRO A 84 -0.09 -18.30 -9.91
C PRO A 84 -1.29 -17.33 -9.97
N LYS A 85 -2.50 -17.84 -9.69
CA LYS A 85 -3.76 -17.06 -9.68
C LYS A 85 -3.78 -16.01 -8.57
N THR A 86 -3.05 -16.26 -7.49
CA THR A 86 -2.87 -15.37 -6.35
C THR A 86 -1.40 -15.18 -6.06
N VAL A 87 -1.07 -14.10 -5.36
CA VAL A 87 0.25 -13.87 -4.77
C VAL A 87 0.05 -13.64 -3.30
N THR A 88 0.86 -14.35 -2.51
CA THR A 88 0.93 -14.21 -1.06
C THR A 88 2.20 -13.45 -0.73
N THR A 89 2.12 -12.41 0.09
CA THR A 89 3.26 -11.59 0.49
C THR A 89 3.15 -11.30 1.97
N VAL A 90 4.24 -11.48 2.72
CA VAL A 90 4.31 -10.99 4.10
C VAL A 90 4.69 -9.51 4.07
N LEU A 91 3.85 -8.67 4.67
CA LEU A 91 4.07 -7.24 4.80
C LEU A 91 4.54 -6.91 6.21
N HIS A 92 5.65 -6.19 6.34
CA HIS A 92 6.19 -5.74 7.61
C HIS A 92 5.81 -4.27 7.87
N PRO A 93 5.30 -3.95 9.07
CA PRO A 93 4.94 -2.58 9.43
C PRO A 93 6.17 -1.73 9.79
N ASP A 94 6.11 -0.45 9.46
CA ASP A 94 6.99 0.62 9.90
C ASP A 94 6.19 1.94 9.96
N GLY A 95 5.83 2.39 11.16
CA GLY A 95 4.85 3.48 11.33
C GLY A 95 3.52 3.15 10.65
N SER A 96 2.91 4.07 9.90
CA SER A 96 1.67 3.79 9.15
C SER A 96 1.88 3.02 7.84
N GLN A 97 3.11 2.63 7.52
CA GLN A 97 3.46 1.93 6.29
C GLN A 97 3.62 0.42 6.52
N TYR A 98 3.22 -0.36 5.53
CA TYR A 98 3.43 -1.78 5.42
C TYR A 98 4.17 -2.08 4.12
N SER A 99 5.24 -2.86 4.17
CA SER A 99 6.02 -3.19 2.98
C SER A 99 6.41 -4.66 2.91
N GLY A 100 6.43 -5.21 1.71
CA GLY A 100 6.85 -6.59 1.48
C GLY A 100 7.29 -6.79 0.04
N THR A 101 8.07 -7.84 -0.18
CA THR A 101 8.54 -8.24 -1.51
C THR A 101 8.27 -9.72 -1.70
N GLU A 102 7.76 -10.07 -2.87
CA GLU A 102 7.52 -11.46 -3.26
C GLU A 102 8.12 -11.74 -4.65
N VAL A 103 8.61 -12.97 -4.87
CA VAL A 103 9.19 -13.38 -6.14
C VAL A 103 8.51 -14.64 -6.63
N TYR A 104 7.91 -14.58 -7.82
CA TYR A 104 7.19 -15.72 -8.38
C TYR A 104 7.38 -15.82 -9.89
N LYS A 105 7.09 -17.01 -10.45
CA LYS A 105 7.10 -17.23 -11.89
C LYS A 105 5.76 -16.89 -12.51
N SER A 106 5.76 -16.35 -13.72
CA SER A 106 4.52 -16.15 -14.48
C SER A 106 4.68 -16.31 -15.97
N ALA A 107 3.54 -16.41 -16.65
CA ALA A 107 3.45 -16.59 -18.08
C ALA A 107 3.70 -15.29 -18.84
N CYS A 108 4.10 -15.44 -20.10
CA CYS A 108 4.17 -14.40 -21.11
C CYS A 108 3.08 -14.67 -22.15
N PHE A 109 2.27 -13.66 -22.44
CA PHE A 109 1.20 -13.74 -23.42
C PHE A 109 1.71 -13.14 -24.72
N LEU A 110 1.81 -13.96 -25.75
CA LEU A 110 2.32 -13.56 -27.05
C LEU A 110 1.21 -12.86 -27.85
N TYR A 111 1.59 -11.91 -28.69
CA TYR A 111 0.66 -11.24 -29.60
C TYR A 111 -0.05 -12.22 -30.55
N SER A 112 0.56 -13.37 -30.83
CA SER A 112 -0.04 -14.46 -31.62
C SER A 112 -1.15 -15.23 -30.88
N GLY A 113 -1.43 -14.91 -29.62
CA GLY A 113 -2.38 -15.62 -28.76
C GLY A 113 -1.78 -16.80 -27.98
N GLY A 114 -0.51 -17.12 -28.21
CA GLY A 114 0.20 -18.17 -27.47
C GLY A 114 0.52 -17.78 -26.02
N ILE A 115 0.63 -18.76 -25.13
CA ILE A 115 1.02 -18.58 -23.72
C ILE A 115 2.31 -19.35 -23.47
N VAL A 116 3.34 -18.65 -23.00
CA VAL A 116 4.59 -19.26 -22.56
C VAL A 116 4.60 -19.28 -21.04
N GLU A 117 4.32 -20.43 -20.45
CA GLU A 117 4.29 -20.60 -19.00
C GLU A 117 5.67 -20.39 -18.37
N LYS A 118 5.70 -19.84 -17.14
CA LYS A 118 6.93 -19.54 -16.37
C LYS A 118 7.99 -18.72 -17.16
N ALA A 119 7.56 -17.95 -18.17
CA ALA A 119 8.41 -17.09 -18.99
C ALA A 119 9.04 -15.91 -18.24
N TYR A 120 8.45 -15.48 -17.12
CA TYR A 120 8.97 -14.39 -16.29
C TYR A 120 9.29 -14.87 -14.88
N THR A 121 10.38 -14.36 -14.31
CA THR A 121 10.52 -14.14 -12.87
C THR A 121 9.99 -12.75 -12.59
N ILE A 122 8.98 -12.63 -11.74
CA ILE A 122 8.44 -11.35 -11.32
C ILE A 122 8.90 -11.07 -9.90
N THR A 123 9.55 -9.93 -9.70
CA THR A 123 9.76 -9.35 -8.37
C THR A 123 8.68 -8.31 -8.14
N GLU A 124 7.83 -8.58 -7.16
CA GLU A 124 6.74 -7.71 -6.75
C GLU A 124 7.08 -7.02 -5.44
N LYS A 125 7.06 -5.69 -5.45
CA LYS A 125 7.22 -4.88 -4.24
C LYS A 125 5.90 -4.20 -3.91
N THR A 126 5.37 -4.52 -2.74
CA THR A 126 4.12 -3.97 -2.23
C THR A 126 4.44 -2.94 -1.16
N THR A 127 3.83 -1.76 -1.27
CA THR A 127 3.82 -0.74 -0.21
C THR A 127 2.38 -0.30 0.03
N ILE A 128 1.90 -0.45 1.26
CA ILE A 128 0.60 0.03 1.73
C ILE A 128 0.85 1.11 2.77
N ASN A 129 0.15 2.23 2.67
CA ASN A 129 0.16 3.28 3.70
C ASN A 129 -1.26 3.39 4.25
N VAL A 130 -1.43 3.07 5.54
CA VAL A 130 -2.69 3.28 6.23
C VAL A 130 -2.91 4.78 6.36
N THR A 131 -4.09 5.24 5.93
CA THR A 131 -4.45 6.66 5.85
C THR A 131 -5.53 7.05 6.85
N LYS A 132 -6.31 6.08 7.34
CA LYS A 132 -7.33 6.28 8.36
C LYS A 132 -7.42 5.04 9.24
N THR A 133 -7.77 5.26 10.49
CA THR A 133 -7.98 4.23 11.50
C THR A 133 -9.29 4.45 12.25
N ASP A 134 -9.79 3.41 12.91
CA ASP A 134 -10.85 3.52 13.91
C ASP A 134 -10.29 3.80 15.31
N ALA A 135 -11.17 3.80 16.32
CA ALA A 135 -10.80 4.01 17.73
C ALA A 135 -9.90 2.91 18.32
N ASN A 136 -9.84 1.73 17.69
CA ASN A 136 -9.02 0.59 18.11
C ASN A 136 -7.69 0.51 17.34
N ASN A 137 -7.34 1.58 16.61
CA ASN A 137 -6.18 1.62 15.72
C ASN A 137 -6.22 0.57 14.60
N ALA A 138 -7.40 0.10 14.21
CA ALA A 138 -7.57 -0.75 13.03
C ALA A 138 -7.68 0.10 11.77
N ALA A 139 -7.03 -0.32 10.69
CA ALA A 139 -7.06 0.39 9.42
C ALA A 139 -8.49 0.44 8.86
N THR A 140 -8.96 1.63 8.47
CA THR A 140 -10.26 1.85 7.81
C THR A 140 -10.12 2.40 6.39
N ALA A 141 -8.93 2.90 6.02
CA ALA A 141 -8.59 3.21 4.65
C ALA A 141 -7.07 3.18 4.43
N PHE A 142 -6.64 2.78 3.24
CA PHE A 142 -5.25 2.82 2.83
C PHE A 142 -5.06 3.28 1.37
N GLY A 143 -3.89 3.85 1.13
CA GLY A 143 -3.32 4.02 -0.19
C GLY A 143 -2.10 3.13 -0.37
N GLY A 144 -1.49 3.13 -1.55
CA GLY A 144 -0.25 2.40 -1.74
C GLY A 144 0.25 2.34 -3.16
N LYS A 145 1.24 1.49 -3.37
CA LYS A 145 1.77 1.17 -4.69
C LYS A 145 2.18 -0.31 -4.78
N LEU A 146 2.07 -0.85 -5.98
CA LEU A 146 2.62 -2.14 -6.36
C LEU A 146 3.62 -1.90 -7.49
N VAL A 147 4.85 -2.38 -7.34
CA VAL A 147 5.87 -2.33 -8.39
C VAL A 147 6.17 -3.75 -8.84
N LEU A 148 5.95 -4.02 -10.11
CA LEU A 148 6.21 -5.31 -10.75
C LEU A 148 7.42 -5.17 -11.65
N LEU A 149 8.46 -5.97 -11.42
CA LEU A 149 9.63 -6.07 -12.27
C LEU A 149 9.64 -7.43 -12.94
N PHE A 150 9.56 -7.46 -14.26
CA PHE A 150 9.51 -8.68 -15.06
C PHE A 150 10.90 -8.96 -15.61
N ALA A 151 11.50 -10.07 -15.22
CA ALA A 151 12.75 -10.57 -15.76
C ALA A 151 12.49 -11.84 -16.57
N PRO A 152 12.72 -11.84 -17.90
CA PRO A 152 12.53 -13.03 -18.73
C PRO A 152 13.42 -14.19 -18.27
N THR A 153 12.82 -15.36 -18.11
CA THR A 153 13.55 -16.63 -17.96
C THR A 153 14.12 -17.07 -19.31
N THR A 154 14.90 -18.16 -19.34
CA THR A 154 15.36 -18.74 -20.62
C THR A 154 14.18 -19.05 -21.55
N ALA A 155 13.11 -19.64 -21.04
CA ALA A 155 11.89 -19.89 -21.82
C ALA A 155 11.29 -18.58 -22.36
N GLY A 156 11.19 -17.54 -21.53
CA GLY A 156 10.71 -16.23 -21.99
C GLY A 156 11.58 -15.63 -23.10
N LYS A 157 12.90 -15.66 -22.94
CA LYS A 157 13.83 -15.12 -23.94
C LYS A 157 13.71 -15.85 -25.30
N ASN A 158 13.57 -17.17 -25.28
CA ASN A 158 13.38 -17.97 -26.50
C ASN A 158 12.09 -17.64 -27.27
N HIS A 159 11.13 -17.01 -26.61
CA HIS A 159 9.86 -16.56 -27.19
C HIS A 159 9.74 -15.04 -27.25
N ASN A 160 10.85 -14.30 -27.24
CA ASN A 160 10.90 -12.84 -27.34
C ASN A 160 10.11 -12.09 -26.26
N CYS A 161 10.01 -12.67 -25.06
CA CYS A 161 9.45 -11.97 -23.90
C CYS A 161 10.50 -11.00 -23.35
N HIS A 162 10.14 -9.72 -23.24
CA HIS A 162 11.06 -8.64 -22.85
C HIS A 162 10.93 -8.28 -21.39
N ALA A 163 12.03 -7.81 -20.79
CA ALA A 163 11.97 -7.26 -19.44
C ALA A 163 11.03 -6.05 -19.38
N ASP A 164 10.28 -5.95 -18.30
CA ASP A 164 9.25 -4.93 -18.13
C ASP A 164 9.20 -4.40 -16.69
N LYS A 165 8.61 -3.22 -16.54
CA LYS A 165 8.29 -2.63 -15.25
C LYS A 165 6.90 -2.02 -15.31
N ILE A 166 6.04 -2.45 -14.39
CA ILE A 166 4.69 -1.91 -14.23
C ILE A 166 4.57 -1.35 -12.81
N VAL A 167 4.02 -0.13 -12.68
CA VAL A 167 3.73 0.49 -11.38
C VAL A 167 2.24 0.75 -11.29
N LEU A 168 1.61 0.19 -10.26
CA LEU A 168 0.21 0.39 -9.96
C LEU A 168 0.05 1.24 -8.70
N LYS A 169 -0.81 2.26 -8.75
CA LYS A 169 -1.29 2.97 -7.57
C LYS A 169 -2.46 2.22 -6.96
N LEU A 170 -2.46 2.08 -5.64
CA LEU A 170 -3.45 1.34 -4.86
C LEU A 170 -4.32 2.30 -4.04
N HIS A 171 -5.59 1.95 -3.90
CA HIS A 171 -6.52 2.64 -3.00
C HIS A 171 -7.59 1.65 -2.51
N SER A 172 -7.81 1.57 -1.20
CA SER A 172 -8.97 0.89 -0.63
C SER A 172 -10.25 1.62 -1.01
N THR A 173 -11.30 0.91 -1.41
CA THR A 173 -12.62 1.47 -1.70
C THR A 173 -13.64 1.12 -0.63
#